data_AF-A0A4Y9SYB4-F1
#
_entry.id   AF-A0A4Y9SYB4-F1
#
_cell.length_a   1.000
_cell.length_b   1.000
_cell.length_c   1.000
_cell.angle_alpha   90.00
_cell.angle_beta   90.00
_cell.angle_gamma   90.00
#
_symmetry.space_group_name_H-M   'P 1'
#
loop_
_entity.id
_entity.type
_entity.pdbx_description
1 polymer ?
#
loop_
_entity_poly.entity_id
_entity_poly.type
_entity_poly.pdbx_seq_one_letter_code
_entity_poly.pdbx_strand_id
1 'polypeptide(L)'
;MATIRLGAALLLVLLVGGCVSPAPRFDARFGESVRANLAAQVANPAASANANPVRGIDGRAARGAQERYEKSFAQPESAPAALVSSMGK
;
A
#
# COMPACT_ATOMS: atom_id res chain seq x y z
N MET A 1 30.20 -8.09 -45.54
CA MET A 1 30.22 -7.10 -44.43
C MET A 1 28.83 -6.55 -44.10
N ALA A 2 28.01 -6.13 -45.07
CA ALA A 2 26.66 -5.61 -44.80
C ALA A 2 25.71 -6.61 -44.11
N THR A 3 25.76 -7.89 -44.50
CA THR A 3 24.93 -8.97 -43.92
C THR A 3 25.27 -9.28 -42.46
N ILE A 4 26.56 -9.24 -42.08
CA ILE A 4 27.03 -9.44 -40.71
C ILE A 4 26.58 -8.28 -39.81
N ARG A 5 26.64 -7.04 -40.32
CA ARG A 5 26.16 -5.85 -39.60
C ARG A 5 24.65 -5.88 -39.36
N LEU A 6 23.88 -6.33 -40.36
CA LEU A 6 22.43 -6.53 -40.23
C LEU A 6 22.09 -7.62 -39.21
N GLY A 7 22.81 -8.75 -39.23
CA GLY A 7 22.63 -9.82 -38.25
C GLY A 7 22.94 -9.39 -36.81
N ALA A 8 24.04 -8.65 -36.62
CA ALA A 8 24.41 -8.12 -35.30
C ALA A 8 23.39 -7.10 -34.77
N ALA A 9 22.86 -6.23 -35.64
CA ALA A 9 21.81 -5.27 -35.27
C ALA A 9 20.51 -5.98 -34.86
N LEU A 10 20.10 -7.02 -35.59
CA LEU A 10 18.89 -7.79 -35.27
C LEU A 10 19.02 -8.52 -33.93
N LEU A 11 20.21 -9.09 -33.66
CA LEU A 11 20.51 -9.78 -32.39
C LEU A 11 20.47 -8.80 -31.21
N LEU A 12 20.99 -7.59 -31.39
CA LEU A 12 20.96 -6.54 -30.38
C LEU A 12 19.52 -6.08 -30.06
N VAL A 13 18.67 -5.94 -31.08
CA VAL A 13 17.24 -5.59 -30.90
C VAL A 13 16.50 -6.69 -30.11
N LEU A 14 16.78 -7.96 -30.39
CA LEU A 14 16.19 -9.08 -29.67
C LEU A 14 16.64 -9.16 -28.20
N LEU A 15 17.92 -8.85 -27.93
CA LEU A 15 18.46 -8.83 -26.57
C LEU A 15 17.89 -7.68 -25.71
N VAL A 16 17.58 -6.54 -26.31
CA VAL A 16 17.01 -5.37 -25.59
C VAL A 16 15.47 -5.46 -25.49
N GLY A 17 14.81 -6.19 -26.39
CA GLY A 17 13.35 -6.33 -26.41
C GLY A 17 12.73 -7.07 -25.21
N GLY A 18 13.54 -7.76 -24.40
CA GLY A 18 13.09 -8.47 -23.19
C GLY A 18 12.87 -7.58 -21.96
N CYS A 19 13.27 -6.31 -21.99
CA CYS A 19 13.16 -5.41 -20.84
C CYS A 19 11.72 -4.94 -20.54
N VAL A 20 10.78 -5.13 -21.46
CA VAL A 20 9.37 -4.81 -21.22
C VAL A 20 8.55 -6.08 -21.42
N SER A 21 8.02 -6.61 -20.32
CA SER A 21 6.99 -7.66 -20.38
C SER A 21 5.66 -6.92 -20.38
N PRO A 22 4.99 -6.73 -21.53
CA PRO A 22 3.64 -6.20 -21.53
C PRO A 22 2.79 -7.12 -20.67
N ALA A 23 1.88 -6.55 -19.88
CA ALA A 23 0.99 -7.31 -19.02
C ALA A 23 -0.44 -7.07 -19.49
N PRO A 24 -0.86 -7.51 -20.71
CA PRO A 24 -2.09 -7.05 -21.35
C PRO A 24 -3.34 -7.24 -20.48
N ARG A 25 -3.37 -8.32 -19.68
CA ARG A 25 -4.46 -8.60 -18.74
C ARG A 25 -4.51 -7.62 -17.57
N PHE A 26 -3.36 -7.21 -17.04
CA PHE A 26 -3.25 -6.24 -15.94
C PHE A 26 -3.41 -4.82 -16.45
N ASP A 27 -2.73 -4.47 -17.54
CA ASP A 27 -2.74 -3.15 -18.15
C ASP A 27 -4.15 -2.75 -18.60
N ALA A 28 -4.94 -3.70 -19.11
CA ALA A 28 -6.32 -3.46 -19.53
C ALA A 28 -7.26 -2.99 -18.39
N ARG A 29 -6.95 -3.30 -17.13
CA ARG A 29 -7.80 -2.95 -15.97
C ARG A 29 -7.07 -2.17 -14.88
N PHE A 30 -5.84 -1.73 -15.12
CA PHE A 30 -5.03 -1.04 -14.11
C PHE A 30 -5.76 0.18 -13.49
N GLY A 31 -6.38 1.02 -14.33
CA GLY A 31 -7.12 2.18 -13.83
C GLY A 31 -8.35 1.81 -12.97
N GLU A 32 -8.98 0.66 -13.24
CA GLU A 32 -10.11 0.15 -12.47
C GLU A 32 -9.64 -0.43 -11.13
N SER A 33 -8.57 -1.21 -11.12
CA SER A 33 -8.01 -1.78 -9.89
C SER A 33 -7.51 -0.70 -8.93
N VAL A 34 -6.89 0.37 -9.44
CA VAL A 34 -6.46 1.52 -8.62
C VAL A 34 -7.67 2.21 -7.98
N ARG A 35 -8.75 2.46 -8.74
CA ARG A 35 -9.98 3.08 -8.23
C ARG A 35 -10.69 2.18 -7.20
N ALA A 36 -10.76 0.89 -7.46
CA ALA A 36 -11.32 -0.09 -6.52
C ALA A 36 -10.51 -0.14 -5.21
N ASN A 37 -9.18 -0.17 -5.30
CA ASN A 37 -8.33 -0.15 -4.11
C ASN A 37 -8.48 1.15 -3.31
N LEU A 38 -8.57 2.30 -3.98
CA LEU A 38 -8.80 3.58 -3.31
C LEU A 38 -10.17 3.59 -2.62
N ALA A 39 -11.23 3.13 -3.30
CA ALA A 39 -12.56 3.03 -2.71
C ALA A 39 -12.59 2.12 -1.48
N ALA A 40 -11.83 1.02 -1.51
CA ALA A 40 -11.71 0.10 -0.38
C ALA A 40 -10.98 0.69 0.84
N GLN A 41 -10.20 1.77 0.67
CA GLN A 41 -9.58 2.49 1.79
C GLN A 41 -10.56 3.42 2.53
N VAL A 42 -11.73 3.71 1.95
CA VAL A 42 -12.75 4.57 2.56
C VAL A 42 -13.55 3.75 3.57
N ALA A 43 -13.25 3.93 4.86
CA ALA A 43 -13.89 3.18 5.95
C ALA A 43 -15.41 3.39 6.04
N ASN A 44 -15.90 4.61 5.75
CA ASN A 44 -17.32 4.92 5.69
C ASN A 44 -17.63 5.92 4.56
N PRO A 45 -18.05 5.43 3.39
CA PRO A 45 -18.40 6.30 2.25
C PRO A 45 -19.59 7.23 2.52
N ALA A 46 -20.47 6.88 3.46
CA ALA A 46 -21.66 7.66 3.81
C ALA A 46 -21.43 8.65 4.96
N ALA A 47 -20.19 8.85 5.40
CA ALA A 47 -19.87 9.65 6.58
C ALA A 47 -20.38 11.11 6.49
N SER A 48 -20.40 11.70 5.28
CA SER A 48 -20.89 13.08 5.08
C SER A 48 -22.40 13.24 5.31
N ALA A 49 -23.18 12.17 5.16
CA ALA A 49 -24.62 12.18 5.41
C ALA A 49 -24.97 11.95 6.89
N ASN A 50 -23.97 11.66 7.74
CA ASN A 50 -24.20 11.40 9.14
C ASN A 50 -24.47 12.71 9.90
N ALA A 51 -25.72 12.92 10.32
CA ALA A 51 -26.13 14.08 11.12
C ALA A 51 -25.95 13.86 12.64
N ASN A 52 -25.47 12.69 13.08
CA ASN A 52 -25.27 12.46 14.50
C ASN A 52 -24.15 13.37 15.03
N PRO A 53 -24.39 14.10 16.14
CA PRO A 53 -23.36 14.93 16.73
C PRO A 53 -22.19 14.07 17.23
N VAL A 54 -20.97 14.50 16.94
CA VAL A 54 -19.76 13.85 17.45
C VAL A 54 -19.74 14.02 18.97
N ARG A 55 -19.87 12.92 19.72
CA ARG A 55 -19.91 12.96 21.19
C ARG A 55 -18.56 13.26 21.85
N GLY A 56 -17.48 13.27 21.07
CA GLY A 56 -16.11 13.53 21.56
C GLY A 56 -15.64 12.50 22.59
N ILE A 57 -14.55 12.84 23.28
CA ILE A 57 -14.03 12.13 24.45
C ILE A 57 -14.21 13.04 25.68
N ASP A 58 -14.48 12.46 26.86
CA ASP A 58 -14.54 13.27 28.08
C ASP A 58 -13.14 13.81 28.45
N GLY A 59 -13.09 14.99 29.08
CA GLY A 59 -11.82 15.67 29.35
C GLY A 59 -10.87 14.89 30.26
N ARG A 60 -11.39 14.05 31.17
CA ARG A 60 -10.56 13.23 32.06
C ARG A 60 -9.93 12.08 31.29
N ALA A 61 -10.70 11.39 30.45
CA ALA A 61 -10.16 10.34 29.58
C ALA A 61 -9.17 10.92 28.56
N ALA A 62 -9.44 12.09 28.01
CA ALA A 62 -8.51 12.79 27.11
C ALA A 62 -7.16 13.06 27.80
N ARG A 63 -7.19 13.59 29.02
CA ARG A 63 -5.97 13.82 29.82
C ARG A 63 -5.23 12.51 30.10
N GLY A 64 -5.92 11.49 30.58
CA GLY A 64 -5.30 10.19 30.86
C GLY A 64 -4.75 9.49 29.61
N ALA A 65 -5.29 9.78 28.43
CA ALA A 65 -4.72 9.32 27.16
C ALA A 65 -3.40 10.04 26.83
N GLN A 66 -3.34 11.36 27.00
CA GLN A 66 -2.12 12.15 26.80
C GLN A 66 -1.02 11.77 27.79
N GLU A 67 -1.34 11.63 29.08
CA GLU A 67 -0.36 11.21 30.11
C GLU A 67 0.24 9.83 29.80
N ARG A 68 -0.58 8.88 29.33
CA ARG A 68 -0.09 7.55 28.90
C ARG A 68 0.79 7.64 27.66
N TYR A 69 0.43 8.48 26.70
CA TYR A 69 1.23 8.72 25.50
C TYR A 69 2.61 9.27 25.87
N GLU A 70 2.67 10.31 26.71
CA GLU A 70 3.94 10.85 27.22
C GLU A 70 4.76 9.80 27.97
N LYS A 71 4.11 9.02 28.85
CA LYS A 71 4.77 7.97 29.61
C LYS A 71 5.34 6.86 28.73
N SER A 72 4.72 6.56 27.58
CA SER A 72 5.20 5.52 26.66
C SER A 72 6.61 5.79 26.11
N PHE A 73 7.03 7.06 26.04
CA PHE A 73 8.40 7.41 25.65
C PHE A 73 9.42 7.19 26.78
N ALA A 74 9.01 7.35 28.03
CA ALA A 74 9.87 7.13 29.20
C ALA A 74 9.90 5.66 29.64
N GLN A 75 8.82 4.94 29.38
CA GLN A 75 8.64 3.52 29.69
C GLN A 75 8.06 2.85 28.45
N PRO A 76 8.93 2.45 27.48
CA PRO A 76 8.48 1.72 26.32
C PRO A 76 7.73 0.49 26.78
N GLU A 77 6.49 0.35 26.34
CA GLU A 77 5.69 -0.84 26.63
C GLU A 77 6.44 -2.05 26.08
N SER A 78 6.58 -3.11 26.88
CA SER A 78 7.21 -4.35 26.44
C SER A 78 6.57 -4.77 25.14
N ALA A 79 7.36 -4.89 24.06
CA ALA A 79 6.82 -5.21 22.75
C ALA A 79 5.91 -6.45 22.86
N PRO A 80 4.66 -6.39 22.36
CA PRO A 80 3.81 -7.57 22.35
C PRO A 80 4.56 -8.69 21.63
N ALA A 81 4.47 -9.91 22.18
CA ALA A 81 5.11 -11.08 21.58
C ALA A 81 4.79 -11.10 20.08
N ALA A 82 5.83 -11.21 19.25
CA ALA A 82 5.69 -11.13 17.82
C ALA A 82 4.61 -12.12 17.35
N LEU A 83 3.49 -11.61 16.86
CA LEU A 83 2.50 -12.39 16.10
C LEU A 83 3.06 -12.63 14.69
N VAL A 84 4.26 -13.20 14.59
CA VAL A 84 4.72 -13.78 13.34
C VAL A 84 4.17 -15.20 13.31
N SER A 85 2.93 -15.34 12.86
CA SER A 85 2.53 -16.61 12.28
C SER A 85 3.28 -16.68 10.94
N SER A 86 4.40 -17.38 10.93
CA SER A 86 5.03 -17.81 9.69
C SER A 86 4.02 -18.69 8.96
N MET A 87 3.20 -18.08 8.10
CA MET A 87 2.40 -18.83 7.14
C MET A 87 3.36 -19.48 6.15
N GLY A 88 3.65 -20.75 6.42
CA GLY A 88 3.67 -21.83 5.45
C GLY A 88 4.71 -21.78 4.34
N LYS A 89 5.58 -22.81 4.35
CA LYS A 89 6.14 -23.56 3.21
C LYS A 89 6.18 -22.89 1.83
#